data_AF-G7Y365-F1
#
_entry.id   AF-G7Y365-F1
#
_cell.length_a   1.000
_cell.length_b   1.000
_cell.length_c   1.000
_cell.angle_alpha   90.00
_cell.angle_beta   90.00
_cell.angle_gamma   90.00
#
_symmetry.space_group_name_H-M   'P 1'
#
loop_
_entity.id
_entity.type
_entity.pdbx_description
1 polymer ?
#
loop_
_entity_poly.entity_id
_entity_poly.type
_entity_poly.pdbx_seq_one_letter_code
_entity_poly.pdbx_strand_id
1 'polypeptide(L)'
;MDGDPIFLKRRIIPFGLREPVRQALNSMCAKGILTPVESSNLATSIVTPIKTDEITPRICGDYRLTLSTRILQLTCTNEEHEDVLYRLSGSGMFSKTDPKYADLQIPLDEASSNLTVINTPFGALQ
;
A
#
# COMPACT_ATOMS: atom_id res chain seq x y z
N MET A 1 1.69 -11.15 -18.41
CA MET A 1 0.74 -10.51 -19.34
C MET A 1 1.09 -9.04 -19.38
N ASP A 2 1.74 -8.62 -20.46
CA ASP A 2 2.15 -7.24 -20.67
C ASP A 2 0.93 -6.42 -21.08
N GLY A 3 0.33 -5.73 -20.12
CA GLY A 3 -0.67 -4.71 -20.41
C GLY A 3 0.02 -3.38 -20.73
N ASP A 4 -0.54 -2.60 -21.65
CA ASP A 4 0.03 -1.31 -22.06
C ASP A 4 0.38 -0.40 -20.86
N PRO A 5 1.48 0.35 -20.90
CA PRO A 5 1.88 1.22 -19.79
C PRO A 5 0.76 2.19 -19.39
N ILE A 6 0.37 2.21 -18.11
CA ILE A 6 -0.63 3.15 -17.56
C ILE A 6 0.09 4.13 -16.65
N PHE A 7 0.19 5.37 -17.11
CA PHE A 7 0.73 6.47 -16.31
C PHE A 7 -0.39 7.44 -15.92
N LEU A 8 -0.94 7.28 -14.71
CA LEU A 8 -1.97 8.18 -14.21
C LEU A 8 -1.36 9.52 -13.78
N LYS A 9 -2.02 10.61 -14.16
CA LYS A 9 -1.67 11.95 -13.67
C LYS A 9 -1.85 12.03 -12.16
N ARG A 10 -0.95 12.75 -11.49
CA ARG A 10 -1.10 13.09 -10.06
C ARG A 10 -2.45 13.75 -9.77
N ARG A 11 -3.05 13.41 -8.63
CA ARG A 11 -4.24 14.12 -8.13
C ARG A 11 -3.85 15.45 -7.50
N ILE A 12 -4.74 16.42 -7.60
CA ILE A 12 -4.59 17.70 -6.91
C ILE A 12 -4.86 17.47 -5.43
N ILE A 13 -3.91 17.86 -4.58
CA ILE A 13 -4.05 17.84 -3.13
C ILE A 13 -4.37 19.27 -2.66
N PRO A 14 -5.42 19.46 -1.84
CA PRO A 14 -5.77 20.74 -1.23
C PRO A 14 -4.55 21.37 -0.57
N PHE A 15 -4.43 22.70 -0.67
CA PHE A 15 -3.22 23.41 -0.21
C PHE A 15 -2.85 23.09 1.24
N GLY A 16 -3.82 23.08 2.16
CA GLY A 16 -3.60 22.76 3.57
C GLY A 16 -3.14 21.33 3.85
N LEU A 17 -3.37 20.38 2.94
CA LEU A 17 -2.95 18.99 3.09
C LEU A 17 -1.58 18.69 2.46
N ARG A 18 -1.01 19.63 1.69
CA ARG A 18 0.25 19.39 0.97
C ARG A 18 1.41 19.09 1.91
N GLU A 19 1.58 19.88 2.96
CA GLU A 19 2.68 19.71 3.89
C GLU A 19 2.53 18.45 4.75
N PRO A 20 1.35 18.15 5.34
CA PRO A 20 1.12 16.86 6.02
C PRO A 20 1.40 15.64 5.12
N VAL A 21 0.96 15.69 3.85
CA VAL A 21 1.21 14.60 2.89
C VAL A 21 2.70 14.46 2.59
N ARG A 22 3.40 15.58 2.36
CA ARG A 22 4.85 15.57 2.12
C ARG A 22 5.61 14.95 3.30
N GLN A 23 5.27 15.33 4.52
CA GLN A 23 5.90 14.79 5.73
C GLN A 23 5.65 13.28 5.87
N ALA A 24 4.42 12.82 5.58
CA ALA A 24 4.10 11.40 5.58
C ALA A 24 4.95 10.62 4.56
N LEU A 25 5.07 11.13 3.33
CA LEU A 25 5.89 10.52 2.28
C LEU A 25 7.39 10.50 2.65
N ASN A 26 7.91 11.61 3.18
CA ASN A 26 9.30 11.68 3.64
C ASN A 26 9.56 10.70 4.79
N SER A 27 8.61 10.55 5.72
CA SER A 27 8.73 9.56 6.80
C SER A 27 8.73 8.12 6.27
N MET A 28 7.92 7.82 5.26
CA MET A 28 7.93 6.51 4.60
C MET A 28 9.26 6.25 3.89
N CYS A 29 9.81 7.26 3.20
CA CYS A 29 11.13 7.15 2.56
C CYS A 29 12.25 6.94 3.58
N ALA A 30 12.25 7.70 4.68
CA ALA A 30 13.24 7.56 5.74
C ALA A 30 13.20 6.17 6.43
N LYS A 31 12.03 5.52 6.42
CA LYS A 31 11.84 4.15 6.92
C LYS A 31 12.16 3.07 5.88
N GLY A 32 12.53 3.44 4.66
CA GLY A 32 12.77 2.50 3.57
C GLY A 32 11.51 1.82 3.03
N ILE A 33 10.32 2.35 3.34
CA ILE A 33 9.04 1.82 2.82
C ILE A 33 8.84 2.25 1.37
N LEU A 34 9.31 3.45 1.03
CA LEU A 34 9.25 4.02 -0.32
C LEU A 34 10.63 4.51 -0.73
N THR A 35 10.87 4.54 -2.02
CA THR A 35 12.11 5.00 -2.65
C THR A 35 11.81 5.91 -3.83
N PRO A 36 12.58 6.98 -4.06
CA PRO A 36 12.43 7.83 -5.23
C PRO A 36 12.68 7.07 -6.54
N VAL A 37 11.88 7.39 -7.56
CA VAL A 37 11.99 6.82 -8.91
C VAL A 37 12.19 7.93 -9.92
N GLU A 38 13.21 7.81 -10.76
CA GLU A 38 13.49 8.80 -11.81
C GLU A 38 12.51 8.69 -12.99
N SER A 39 12.18 7.46 -13.39
CA SER A 39 11.25 7.19 -14.48
C SER A 39 10.53 5.87 -14.29
N SER A 40 9.27 5.79 -14.73
CA SER A 40 8.50 4.55 -14.73
C SER A 40 7.51 4.56 -15.88
N ASN A 41 7.28 3.37 -16.44
CA ASN A 41 6.26 3.12 -17.46
C ASN A 41 4.85 3.01 -16.86
N LEU A 42 4.74 2.75 -15.56
CA LEU A 42 3.48 2.64 -14.85
C LEU A 42 3.51 3.57 -13.64
N ALA A 43 2.45 4.36 -13.43
CA ALA A 43 2.33 5.14 -12.22
C ALA A 43 0.88 5.30 -11.79
N THR A 44 0.65 5.14 -10.49
CA THR A 44 -0.67 5.18 -9.87
C THR A 44 -0.84 6.46 -9.07
N SER A 45 -1.92 7.23 -9.29
CA SER A 45 -2.17 8.43 -8.49
C SER A 45 -2.48 8.08 -7.03
N ILE A 46 -2.04 8.91 -6.07
CA ILE A 46 -2.40 8.73 -4.66
C ILE A 46 -3.75 9.37 -4.31
N VAL A 47 -4.41 8.80 -3.31
CA VAL A 47 -5.51 9.39 -2.54
C VAL A 47 -5.09 9.55 -1.08
N THR A 48 -5.61 10.59 -0.43
CA THR A 48 -5.17 10.97 0.92
C THR A 48 -6.33 11.16 1.89
N PRO A 49 -7.03 10.07 2.29
CA PRO A 49 -8.07 10.17 3.29
C PRO A 49 -7.45 10.54 4.65
N ILE A 50 -8.17 11.34 5.42
CA ILE A 50 -7.75 11.78 6.75
C ILE A 50 -8.01 10.63 7.74
N LYS A 51 -7.06 10.35 8.63
CA LYS A 51 -7.26 9.38 9.73
C LYS A 51 -8.28 9.90 10.74
N THR A 52 -8.72 9.03 11.64
CA THR A 52 -9.62 9.35 12.75
C THR A 52 -9.07 10.42 13.70
N ASP A 53 -7.75 10.67 13.67
CA ASP A 53 -7.10 11.76 14.42
C ASP A 53 -7.26 13.14 13.77
N GLU A 54 -8.00 13.23 12.65
CA GLU A 54 -8.30 14.43 11.84
C GLU A 54 -7.09 15.21 11.29
N ILE A 55 -5.87 14.79 11.63
CA ILE A 55 -4.64 15.54 11.35
C ILE A 55 -3.75 14.76 10.38
N THR A 56 -3.72 13.43 10.48
CA THR A 56 -2.74 12.62 9.75
C THR A 56 -3.35 12.07 8.45
N PRO A 57 -2.85 12.45 7.26
CA PRO A 57 -3.29 11.83 6.01
C PRO A 57 -2.78 10.38 5.91
N ARG A 58 -3.61 9.47 5.39
CA ARG A 58 -3.14 8.17 4.88
C ARG A 58 -2.63 8.35 3.46
N ILE A 59 -1.53 7.71 3.10
CA ILE A 59 -1.08 7.64 1.70
C ILE A 59 -1.61 6.33 1.13
N CYS A 60 -2.45 6.40 0.09
CA CYS A 60 -3.02 5.21 -0.55
C CYS A 60 -2.85 5.33 -2.07
N GLY A 61 -2.23 4.33 -2.70
CA GLY A 61 -2.24 4.20 -4.16
C GLY A 61 -3.61 3.74 -4.65
N ASP A 62 -4.21 4.44 -5.63
CA ASP A 62 -5.47 4.03 -6.26
C ASP A 62 -5.23 2.96 -7.33
N TYR A 63 -4.85 1.76 -6.90
CA TYR A 63 -4.45 0.66 -7.79
C TYR A 63 -5.58 0.05 -8.61
N ARG A 64 -6.82 0.46 -8.36
CA ARG A 64 -8.01 -0.04 -9.05
C ARG A 64 -7.94 0.16 -10.56
N LEU A 65 -7.32 1.27 -11.00
CA LEU A 65 -7.19 1.63 -12.42
C LEU A 65 -5.86 1.19 -13.04
N THR A 66 -4.94 0.62 -12.26
CA THR A 66 -3.61 0.24 -12.73
C THR A 66 -3.36 -1.25 -12.53
N LEU A 67 -3.18 -1.71 -11.29
CA LEU A 67 -2.75 -3.08 -10.99
C LEU A 67 -3.90 -4.06 -10.82
N SER A 68 -5.00 -3.66 -10.17
CA SER A 68 -6.04 -4.61 -9.77
C SER A 68 -6.70 -5.33 -10.94
N THR A 69 -6.69 -4.74 -12.15
CA THR A 69 -7.24 -5.35 -13.37
C THR A 69 -6.24 -6.22 -14.14
N ARG A 70 -4.98 -6.25 -13.71
CA ARG A 70 -3.85 -6.87 -14.44
C ARG A 70 -3.13 -7.96 -13.67
N ILE A 71 -3.25 -7.97 -12.34
CA ILE A 71 -2.68 -9.02 -11.52
C ILE A 71 -3.48 -10.32 -11.68
N LEU A 72 -2.77 -11.44 -11.74
CA LEU A 72 -3.41 -12.74 -11.65
C LEU A 72 -3.93 -12.92 -10.22
N GLN A 73 -5.23 -13.11 -10.08
CA GLN A 73 -5.81 -13.36 -8.76
C GLN A 73 -5.53 -14.80 -8.35
N LEU A 74 -4.55 -14.97 -7.45
CA LEU A 74 -4.32 -16.26 -6.81
C LEU A 74 -5.42 -16.49 -5.78
N THR A 75 -6.12 -17.62 -5.90
CA THR A 75 -7.03 -18.09 -4.87
C THR A 75 -6.23 -18.87 -3.84
N CYS A 76 -6.10 -18.30 -2.65
CA CYS A 76 -5.61 -19.03 -1.49
C CYS A 76 -6.82 -19.55 -0.72
N THR A 77 -6.82 -20.84 -0.37
CA THR A 77 -7.79 -21.38 0.57
C THR A 77 -7.36 -21.00 1.97
N ASN A 78 -8.16 -20.15 2.62
CA ASN A 78 -8.01 -19.96 4.06
C ASN A 78 -8.54 -21.23 4.76
N GLU A 79 -8.00 -21.54 5.93
CA GLU A 79 -8.58 -22.57 6.79
C GLU A 79 -9.95 -22.12 7.27
N GLU A 80 -10.89 -23.06 7.39
CA GLU A 80 -12.21 -22.77 7.96
C GLU A 80 -12.07 -22.37 9.43
N HIS A 81 -12.86 -21.40 9.87
CA HIS A 81 -12.76 -20.86 11.22
C HIS A 81 -12.99 -21.94 12.29
N GLU A 82 -13.87 -22.91 12.01
CA GLU A 82 -14.18 -24.05 12.85
C GLU A 82 -12.96 -24.95 13.08
N ASP A 83 -12.15 -25.21 12.05
CA ASP A 83 -10.93 -26.03 12.16
C ASP A 83 -9.89 -25.33 13.03
N VAL A 84 -9.75 -24.01 12.88
CA VAL A 84 -8.89 -23.19 13.74
C VAL A 84 -9.35 -23.28 15.20
N LEU A 85 -10.66 -23.13 15.45
CA LEU A 85 -11.23 -23.19 16.79
C LEU A 85 -11.15 -24.58 17.42
N TYR A 86 -11.33 -25.64 16.63
CA TYR A 86 -11.21 -27.02 17.11
C TYR A 86 -9.80 -27.30 17.65
N ARG A 87 -8.76 -26.85 16.94
CA ARG A 87 -7.36 -26.99 17.40
C ARG A 87 -7.04 -26.21 18.67
N LEU A 88 -7.81 -25.16 18.94
CA LEU A 88 -7.70 -24.37 20.16
C LEU A 88 -8.45 -25.00 21.35
N SER A 89 -9.33 -25.99 21.11
CA SER A 89 -10.10 -26.66 22.17
C SER A 89 -9.19 -27.32 23.20
N GLY A 90 -9.56 -27.19 24.49
CA GLY A 90 -8.75 -27.69 25.61
C GLY A 90 -7.61 -26.76 26.06
N SER A 91 -7.36 -25.66 25.35
CA SER A 91 -6.41 -24.63 25.79
C SER A 91 -7.01 -23.78 26.92
N GLY A 92 -6.27 -23.61 28.03
CA GLY A 92 -6.72 -22.84 29.19
C GLY A 92 -6.38 -21.35 29.16
N MET A 93 -5.52 -20.91 28.24
CA MET A 93 -5.07 -19.53 28.12
C MET A 93 -4.77 -19.19 26.67
N PHE A 94 -5.14 -17.98 26.26
CA PHE A 94 -4.96 -17.48 24.90
C PHE A 94 -4.29 -16.10 24.93
N SER A 95 -3.49 -15.81 23.91
CA SER A 95 -2.98 -14.47 23.63
C SER A 95 -3.29 -14.11 22.18
N LYS A 96 -3.50 -12.83 21.93
CA LYS A 96 -3.76 -12.29 20.59
C LYS A 96 -2.68 -11.28 20.26
N THR A 97 -2.02 -11.47 19.13
CA THR A 97 -1.02 -10.53 18.61
C THR A 97 -1.56 -9.93 17.32
N ASP A 98 -1.48 -8.59 17.20
CA ASP A 98 -1.87 -7.86 16.01
C ASP A 98 -0.64 -7.09 15.48
N PRO A 99 0.03 -7.57 14.43
CA PRO A 99 1.20 -6.90 13.87
C PRO A 99 0.79 -5.58 13.20
N LYS A 100 1.31 -4.46 13.73
CA LYS A 100 1.11 -3.15 13.10
C LYS A 100 1.76 -3.13 11.72
N TYR A 101 1.02 -2.65 10.72
CA TYR A 101 1.49 -2.48 9.35
C TYR A 101 2.09 -3.76 8.75
N ALA A 102 1.44 -4.91 8.96
CA ALA A 102 1.91 -6.21 8.50
C ALA A 102 2.28 -6.23 7.01
N ASP A 103 1.50 -5.56 6.17
CA ASP A 103 1.72 -5.46 4.72
C ASP A 103 3.04 -4.77 4.34
N LEU A 104 3.65 -4.01 5.25
CA LEU A 104 4.91 -3.29 5.02
C LEU A 104 6.14 -4.05 5.57
N GLN A 105 5.94 -5.21 6.18
CA GLN A 105 7.03 -5.99 6.77
C GLN A 105 7.71 -6.91 5.75
N ILE A 106 7.02 -7.25 4.66
CA ILE A 106 7.54 -8.11 3.60
C ILE A 106 7.94 -7.22 2.42
N PRO A 107 9.23 -7.19 2.02
CA PRO A 107 9.68 -6.40 0.89
C PRO A 107 9.13 -6.99 -0.41
N LEU A 108 8.77 -6.12 -1.35
CA LEU A 108 8.50 -6.51 -2.72
C LEU A 108 9.81 -6.79 -3.45
N ASP A 109 9.79 -7.76 -4.37
CA ASP A 109 10.86 -7.89 -5.34
C ASP A 109 10.88 -6.70 -6.31
N GLU A 110 12.00 -6.50 -7.00
CA GLU A 110 12.20 -5.36 -7.89
C GLU A 110 11.16 -5.28 -9.02
N ALA A 111 10.79 -6.41 -9.61
CA ALA A 111 9.81 -6.43 -10.70
C ALA A 111 8.42 -6.02 -10.19
N SER A 112 8.03 -6.50 -9.01
CA SER A 112 6.78 -6.10 -8.36
C SER A 112 6.79 -4.64 -7.89
N SER A 113 7.92 -4.13 -7.38
CA SER A 113 8.06 -2.74 -6.95
C SER A 113 7.87 -1.75 -8.11
N ASN A 114 8.41 -2.06 -9.29
CA ASN A 114 8.21 -1.25 -10.50
C ASN A 114 6.74 -1.15 -10.94
N LEU A 115 5.90 -2.09 -10.53
CA LEU A 115 4.46 -2.07 -10.77
C LEU A 115 3.71 -1.20 -9.74
N THR A 116 4.26 -0.99 -8.54
CA THR A 116 3.61 -0.25 -7.45
C THR A 116 3.97 1.22 -7.38
N VAL A 117 4.58 1.78 -8.43
CA VAL A 117 4.98 3.19 -8.47
C VAL A 117 3.77 4.11 -8.27
N ILE A 118 3.90 5.04 -7.32
CA ILE A 118 2.91 6.07 -7.01
C ILE A 118 3.34 7.43 -7.57
N ASN A 119 2.42 8.11 -8.25
CA ASN A 119 2.58 9.47 -8.75
C ASN A 119 2.01 10.48 -7.75
N THR A 120 2.91 11.26 -7.13
CA THR A 120 2.55 12.28 -6.14
C THR A 120 2.80 13.69 -6.67
N PRO A 121 2.26 14.74 -6.03
CA PRO A 121 2.65 16.12 -6.34
C PRO A 121 4.13 16.45 -6.11
N PHE A 122 4.87 15.58 -5.44
CA PHE A 122 6.27 15.82 -5.03
C PHE A 122 7.27 14.91 -5.75
N GLY A 123 6.81 14.07 -6.68
CA GLY A 123 7.64 13.11 -7.41
C GLY A 123 7.01 11.72 -7.47
N ALA A 124 7.64 10.83 -8.23
CA ALA A 124 7.30 9.42 -8.28
C ALA A 124 8.09 8.65 -7.21
N LEU A 125 7.42 7.71 -6.54
CA LEU A 125 8.00 6.86 -5.50
C LEU A 125 7.55 5.41 -5.72
N GLN A 126 8.35 4.43 -5.30
CA GLN A 126 7.99 3.00 -5.29
C GLN A 126 8.39 2.31 -4.00
#